data_AF-A0A183FBX5-F1
#
_entry.id   AF-A0A183FBX5-F1
#
_cell.length_a   1.000
_cell.length_b   1.000
_cell.length_c   1.000
_cell.angle_alpha   90.00
_cell.angle_beta   90.00
_cell.angle_gamma   90.00
#
_symmetry.space_group_name_H-M   'P 1'
#
loop_
_entity.id
_entity.type
_entity.pdbx_description
1 polymer ?
#
loop_
_entity_poly.entity_id
_entity_poly.type
_entity_poly.pdbx_seq_one_letter_code
_entity_poly.pdbx_strand_id
1 'polypeptide(L)'
;MFRESQRVTVVELHKAGMKTAVMVRTTGFKQRIAYKTVKRYKETGGTSERPCSGRPTTATTPENINKVRCRIRRNSEVSMKKMAMDPGISREGV
;
A
#
# COMPACT_ATOMS: atom_id res chain seq x y z
N MET A 1 6.11 -4.56 19.70
CA MET A 1 6.04 -3.92 18.37
C MET A 1 7.40 -3.29 18.07
N PHE A 2 7.98 -3.47 16.88
CA PHE A 2 9.29 -2.88 16.54
C PHE A 2 9.11 -1.40 16.22
N ARG A 3 9.72 -0.51 17.02
CA ARG A 3 9.50 0.94 16.90
C ARG A 3 10.22 1.51 15.68
N GLU A 4 9.80 2.68 15.23
CA GLU A 4 10.46 3.38 14.11
C GLU A 4 11.91 3.75 14.45
N SER A 5 12.16 4.24 15.67
CA SER A 5 13.52 4.54 16.17
C SER A 5 14.48 3.35 16.04
N GLN A 6 14.01 2.14 16.36
CA GLN A 6 14.82 0.92 16.24
C GLN A 6 15.14 0.55 14.79
N ARG A 7 14.26 0.90 13.83
CA ARG A 7 14.52 0.69 12.40
C ARG A 7 15.56 1.66 11.88
N VAL A 8 15.51 2.91 12.33
CA VAL A 8 16.49 3.94 12.00
C VAL A 8 17.89 3.47 12.40
N THR A 9 18.06 3.00 13.64
CA THR A 9 19.34 2.45 14.12
C THR A 9 19.85 1.29 13.25
N VAL A 10 18.97 0.34 12.88
CA VAL A 10 19.36 -0.79 12.00
C VAL A 10 19.78 -0.30 10.61
N VAL A 11 19.10 0.71 10.07
CA VAL A 11 19.43 1.29 8.76
C VAL A 11 20.74 2.08 8.81
N GLU A 12 20.98 2.85 9.87
CA GLU A 12 22.24 3.57 10.09
C GLU A 12 23.43 2.62 10.18
N LEU A 13 23.31 1.54 10.96
CA LEU A 13 24.35 0.52 11.06
C LEU A 13 24.59 -0.20 9.72
N HIS A 14 23.53 -0.42 8.93
CA HIS A 14 23.65 -0.97 7.58
C HIS A 14 24.33 0.01 6.62
N LYS A 15 24.03 1.31 6.71
CA LYS A 15 24.70 2.38 5.93
C LYS A 15 26.18 2.49 6.29
N ALA A 16 26.53 2.27 7.55
CA ALA A 16 27.92 2.18 8.02
C ALA A 16 28.65 0.91 7.52
N GLY A 17 28.01 0.05 6.72
CA GLY A 17 28.62 -1.13 6.12
C GLY A 17 28.64 -2.37 7.01
N MET A 18 27.98 -2.34 8.18
CA MET A 18 27.96 -3.50 9.06
C MET A 18 27.11 -4.65 8.48
N LYS A 19 27.63 -5.87 8.58
CA LYS A 19 26.86 -7.09 8.25
C LYS A 19 25.68 -7.25 9.21
N THR A 20 24.54 -7.68 8.70
CA THR A 20 23.30 -7.85 9.49
C THR A 20 23.47 -8.78 10.70
N ALA A 21 24.29 -9.82 10.59
CA ALA A 21 24.60 -10.71 11.71
C ALA A 21 25.32 -9.98 12.86
N VAL A 22 26.22 -9.05 12.55
CA VAL A 22 26.92 -8.24 13.54
C VAL A 22 25.94 -7.26 14.19
N MET A 23 25.12 -6.57 13.40
CA MET A 23 24.10 -5.65 13.92
C MET A 23 23.16 -6.32 14.92
N VAL A 24 22.73 -7.56 14.64
CA VAL A 24 21.88 -8.36 15.54
C VAL A 24 22.56 -8.62 16.88
N ARG A 25 23.86 -8.94 16.87
CA ARG A 25 24.65 -9.15 18.10
C ARG A 25 24.83 -7.85 18.88
N THR A 26 25.12 -6.74 18.19
CA THR A 26 25.36 -5.43 18.80
C THR A 26 24.09 -4.83 19.41
N THR A 27 22.96 -4.92 18.71
CA THR A 27 21.69 -4.28 19.14
C THR A 27 20.80 -5.18 19.99
N GLY A 28 21.05 -6.49 19.99
CA GLY A 28 20.18 -7.49 20.64
C GLY A 28 18.81 -7.64 19.99
N PHE A 29 18.58 -7.04 18.82
CA PHE A 29 17.29 -7.15 18.13
C PHE A 29 17.07 -8.54 17.56
N LYS A 30 15.80 -8.98 17.50
CA LYS A 30 15.44 -10.26 16.86
C LYS A 30 15.94 -10.30 15.42
N GLN A 31 16.68 -11.35 15.07
CA GLN A 31 17.28 -11.54 13.75
C GLN A 31 16.27 -11.29 12.61
N ARG A 32 15.10 -11.93 12.67
CA ARG A 32 14.02 -11.77 11.69
C ARG A 32 13.68 -10.30 11.40
N ILE A 33 13.69 -9.46 12.42
CA ILE A 33 13.34 -8.05 12.29
C ILE A 33 14.47 -7.28 11.60
N ALA A 34 15.72 -7.46 12.01
CA ALA A 34 16.87 -6.79 11.39
C ALA A 34 16.96 -7.12 9.89
N TYR A 35 16.80 -8.39 9.52
CA TYR A 35 16.79 -8.81 8.11
C TYR A 35 15.61 -8.21 7.33
N LYS A 36 14.40 -8.20 7.91
CA LYS A 36 13.21 -7.61 7.26
C LYS A 36 13.37 -6.09 7.05
N THR A 37 13.98 -5.39 8.01
CA THR A 37 14.25 -3.95 7.94
C THR A 37 15.29 -3.64 6.86
N VAL A 38 16.40 -4.37 6.82
CA VAL A 38 17.43 -4.20 5.77
C VAL A 38 16.88 -4.50 4.38
N LYS A 39 16.16 -5.62 4.22
CA LYS A 39 15.52 -5.97 2.95
C LYS A 39 14.57 -4.87 2.49
N ARG A 40 13.74 -4.36 3.40
CA ARG A 40 12.82 -3.25 3.10
C ARG A 40 13.57 -1.98 2.68
N TYR A 41 14.61 -1.60 3.42
CA TYR A 41 15.42 -0.43 3.10
C TYR A 41 16.02 -0.52 1.69
N LYS A 42 16.47 -1.71 1.27
CA LYS A 42 16.95 -1.94 -0.11
C LYS A 42 15.85 -1.80 -1.17
N GLU A 43 14.61 -2.16 -0.85
CA GLU A 43 13.47 -2.10 -1.79
C GLU A 43 12.84 -0.71 -1.89
N THR A 44 12.77 0.05 -0.78
CA THR A 44 12.00 1.30 -0.70
C THR A 44 12.86 2.54 -0.45
N GLY A 45 14.11 2.37 0.01
CA GLY A 45 15.01 3.47 0.39
C GLY A 45 14.66 4.15 1.73
N GLY A 46 13.49 3.85 2.30
CA GLY A 46 12.98 4.44 3.54
C GLY A 46 12.94 3.49 4.74
N THR A 47 12.79 4.08 5.94
CA THR A 47 12.59 3.39 7.23
C THR A 47 11.11 3.23 7.60
N SER A 48 10.23 3.94 6.89
CA SER A 48 8.79 4.00 7.15
C SER A 48 8.11 2.64 6.94
N GLU A 49 6.90 2.53 7.48
CA GLU A 49 6.06 1.39 7.18
C GLU A 49 5.61 1.38 5.73
N ARG A 50 5.49 0.17 5.18
CA ARG A 50 4.81 0.03 3.91
C ARG A 50 3.35 0.41 4.14
N PRO A 51 2.77 1.24 3.26
CA PRO A 51 1.33 1.38 3.27
C PRO A 51 0.74 -0.02 3.14
N CYS A 52 -0.16 -0.38 4.05
CA CYS A 52 -0.87 -1.63 3.95
C CYS A 52 -1.72 -1.57 2.67
N SER A 53 -1.63 -2.59 1.83
CA SER A 53 -2.57 -2.74 0.73
C SER A 53 -3.95 -2.97 1.35
N GLY A 54 -4.79 -1.93 1.33
CA GLY A 54 -6.19 -2.06 1.71
C GLY A 54 -6.94 -2.99 0.76
N ARG A 55 -8.23 -3.19 1.02
CA ARG A 55 -9.11 -3.90 0.07
C ARG A 55 -9.21 -3.06 -1.22
N PRO A 56 -8.97 -3.65 -2.40
CA PRO A 56 -9.14 -2.91 -3.65
C PRO A 56 -10.59 -2.45 -3.79
N THR A 57 -10.78 -1.21 -4.21
CA THR A 57 -12.09 -0.64 -4.50
C THR A 57 -12.60 -1.21 -5.82
N THR A 58 -13.71 -1.95 -5.78
CA THR A 58 -14.28 -2.59 -6.97
C THR A 58 -15.37 -1.75 -7.65
N ALA A 59 -16.12 -0.96 -6.87
CA ALA A 59 -17.15 -0.06 -7.39
C ALA A 59 -16.52 1.13 -8.14
N THR A 60 -15.67 1.88 -7.45
CA THR A 60 -15.12 3.17 -7.91
C THR A 60 -13.81 3.01 -8.68
N THR A 61 -13.70 1.98 -9.52
CA THR A 61 -12.53 1.86 -10.41
C THR A 61 -12.59 2.94 -11.49
N PRO A 62 -11.43 3.42 -12.01
CA PRO A 62 -11.42 4.40 -13.09
C PRO A 62 -12.20 3.95 -14.33
N GLU A 63 -12.15 2.65 -14.62
CA GLU A 63 -12.92 2.04 -15.72
C GLU A 63 -14.43 2.17 -15.50
N ASN A 64 -14.89 1.84 -14.30
CA ASN A 64 -16.30 1.93 -13.94
C ASN A 64 -16.81 3.37 -13.93
N ILE A 65 -16.02 4.31 -13.41
CA ILE A 65 -16.32 5.75 -13.47
C ILE A 65 -16.47 6.20 -14.93
N ASN A 66 -15.56 5.79 -15.80
CA ASN A 66 -15.61 6.15 -17.22
C ASN A 66 -16.82 5.55 -17.93
N LYS A 67 -17.19 4.30 -17.64
CA LYS A 67 -18.40 3.67 -18.17
C LYS A 67 -19.65 4.45 -17.78
N VAL A 68 -19.78 4.82 -16.51
CA VAL A 68 -20.92 5.61 -16.01
C VAL A 68 -20.95 7.00 -16.64
N ARG A 69 -19.82 7.74 -16.65
CA ARG A 69 -19.73 9.08 -17.25
C ARG A 69 -20.12 9.08 -18.73
N CYS A 70 -19.64 8.10 -19.50
CA CYS A 70 -19.99 7.96 -20.90
C CYS A 70 -21.49 7.71 -21.10
N ARG A 71 -22.16 7.00 -20.19
CA ARG A 71 -23.61 6.76 -20.27
C ARG A 71 -24.42 8.00 -19.95
N ILE A 72 -24.06 8.72 -18.87
CA ILE A 72 -24.69 9.99 -18.52
C ILE A 72 -24.60 10.97 -19.70
N ARG A 73 -23.44 11.03 -20.37
CA ARG A 73 -23.25 11.88 -21.54
C ARG A 73 -24.11 11.45 -22.75
N ARG A 74 -24.33 10.15 -22.94
CA ARG A 74 -25.13 9.62 -24.07
C ARG A 74 -26.63 9.79 -23.84
N ASN A 75 -27.09 9.60 -22.60
CA ASN A 75 -28.49 9.74 -22.23
C ASN A 75 -28.60 10.09 -20.74
N SER A 76 -28.79 11.37 -20.43
CA SER A 76 -28.87 11.87 -19.05
C SER A 76 -30.23 11.62 -18.36
N GLU A 77 -31.26 11.20 -19.10
CA GLU A 77 -32.61 10.97 -18.56
C GLU A 77 -32.73 9.62 -17.84
N VAL A 78 -31.76 8.72 -18.03
CA VAL A 78 -31.79 7.38 -17.45
C VAL A 78 -31.34 7.43 -15.98
N SER A 79 -32.13 6.81 -15.12
CA SER A 79 -31.86 6.72 -13.67
C SER A 79 -30.48 6.11 -13.36
N MET A 80 -29.82 6.61 -12.31
CA MET A 80 -28.52 6.12 -11.84
C MET A 80 -28.47 4.60 -11.57
N LYS A 81 -29.57 4.02 -11.07
CA LYS A 81 -29.67 2.56 -10.87
C LYS A 81 -29.48 1.78 -12.18
N LYS A 82 -30.06 2.26 -13.28
CA LYS A 82 -29.89 1.65 -14.61
C LYS A 82 -28.47 1.89 -15.15
N MET A 83 -27.86 3.04 -14.84
CA MET A 83 -26.47 3.31 -15.21
C MET A 83 -25.48 2.36 -14.52
N ALA A 84 -25.77 1.98 -13.27
CA ALA A 84 -24.96 1.13 -12.41
C ALA A 84 -25.09 -0.38 -12.69
N MET A 85 -26.18 -0.82 -13.33
CA MET A 85 -26.53 -2.23 -13.49
C MET A 85 -25.53 -3.01 -14.35
N ASP A 86 -25.19 -2.50 -15.53
CA ASP A 86 -24.26 -3.21 -16.43
C ASP A 86 -22.81 -3.27 -15.93
N PRO A 87 -22.24 -2.23 -15.28
CA PRO A 87 -20.93 -2.39 -14.65
C PRO A 87 -20.99 -3.22 -13.34
N GLY A 88 -22.17 -3.69 -12.91
CA GLY A 88 -22.35 -4.52 -11.73
C GLY A 88 -22.13 -3.79 -10.41
N ILE A 89 -22.42 -2.49 -10.38
CA ILE A 89 -22.17 -1.61 -9.22
C ILE A 89 -23.50 -1.32 -8.53
N SER A 90 -23.50 -1.20 -7.21
CA SER A 90 -24.68 -0.73 -6.49
C SER A 90 -24.94 0.76 -6.78
N ARG A 91 -26.18 1.22 -6.59
CA ARG A 91 -26.52 2.64 -6.81
C ARG A 91 -25.65 3.57 -5.95
N GLU A 92 -25.28 3.13 -4.76
CA GLU A 92 -24.53 3.89 -3.76
C GLU A 92 -23.03 4.00 -4.13
N GLY A 93 -22.53 3.12 -5.00
CA GLY A 93 -21.14 3.11 -5.45
C GLY A 93 -20.86 3.93 -6.71
N VAL A 94 -21.90 4.55 -7.29
CA VAL A 94 -21.85 5.31 -8.55
C VAL A 94 -21.84 6.82 -8.30
#